data_AF-A0A9E6EG69-F1
#
_entry.id   AF-A0A9E6EG69-F1
#
_cell.length_a   1.000
_cell.length_b   1.000
_cell.length_c   1.000
_cell.angle_alpha   90.00
_cell.angle_beta   90.00
_cell.angle_gamma   90.00
#
_symmetry.space_group_name_H-M   'P 1'
#
loop_
_entity.id
_entity.type
_entity.pdbx_description
1 polymer ?
#
loop_
_entity_poly.entity_id
_entity_poly.type
_entity_poly.pdbx_seq_one_letter_code
_entity_poly.pdbx_strand_id
1 'polypeptide(L)' 'FLYHMVRNLAGTLVEVGRGRFTPEQVKKILAARDRRGAGPTAPAEGLCLESIVFGRKHKGLLTEEERA' A
#
# COMPACT_ATOMS: atom_id res chain seq x y z
N PHE A 1 -0.94 1.02 -6.32
CA PHE A 1 0.25 1.37 -5.50
C PHE A 1 1.50 1.30 -6.36
N LEU A 2 2.53 2.12 -6.10
CA LEU A 2 3.82 2.04 -6.80
C LEU A 2 4.65 0.84 -6.32
N TYR A 3 5.70 0.51 -7.05
CA TYR A 3 6.65 -0.54 -6.67
C TYR A 3 7.20 -0.29 -5.26
N HIS A 4 7.12 -1.31 -4.40
CA HIS A 4 7.44 -1.27 -2.95
C HIS A 4 6.67 -0.25 -2.09
N MET A 5 5.70 0.50 -2.62
CA MET A 5 5.07 1.62 -1.91
C MET A 5 4.52 1.24 -0.54
N VAL A 6 3.70 0.18 -0.47
CA VAL A 6 3.07 -0.26 0.79
C VAL A 6 4.13 -0.67 1.81
N ARG A 7 5.13 -1.46 1.39
CA ARG A 7 6.21 -1.95 2.27
C ARG A 7 7.16 -0.83 2.71
N ASN A 8 7.39 0.18 1.87
CA ASN A 8 8.16 1.37 2.21
C ASN A 8 7.44 2.23 3.26
N LEU A 9 6.13 2.42 3.10
CA LEU A 9 5.29 3.13 4.08
C LEU A 9 5.26 2.37 5.41
N ALA A 10 4.95 1.07 5.37
CA ALA A 10 4.92 0.22 6.56
C ALA A 10 6.25 0.25 7.32
N GLY A 11 7.37 0.06 6.62
CA GLY A 11 8.68 0.09 7.24
C GLY A 11 9.04 1.45 7.84
N THR A 12 8.65 2.55 7.20
CA THR A 12 8.81 3.90 7.76
C THR A 12 7.97 4.11 9.02
N LEU A 13 6.73 3.61 9.05
CA LEU A 13 5.86 3.73 10.22
C LEU A 13 6.31 2.84 11.39
N VAL A 14 6.95 1.70 11.11
CA VAL A 14 7.60 0.89 12.16
C VAL A 14 8.71 1.68 12.86
N GLU A 15 9.47 2.49 12.14
CA GLU A 15 10.49 3.37 12.75
C GLU A 15 9.85 4.44 13.66
N VAL A 16 8.65 4.91 13.32
CA VAL A 16 7.86 5.81 14.19
C VAL A 16 7.40 5.09 15.46
N GLY A 17 6.84 3.88 15.32
CA GLY A 17 6.41 3.08 16.47
C GLY A 17 7.56 2.71 17.42
N ARG A 18 8.80 2.67 16.91
CA ARG A 18 10.02 2.46 17.69
C ARG A 18 10.64 3.75 18.25
N GLY A 19 10.05 4.91 17.98
CA GLY A 19 10.53 6.21 18.43
C GLY A 19 11.76 6.74 17.69
N ARG A 20 12.18 6.10 16.59
CA ARG A 20 13.34 6.56 15.79
C ARG A 20 12.97 7.66 14.82
N PHE A 21 11.72 7.68 14.36
CA PHE A 21 11.15 8.80 13.62
C PHE A 21 9.98 9.43 14.38
N THR A 22 9.79 10.73 14.22
CA THR A 22 8.57 11.43 14.63
C THR A 22 7.56 11.47 13.49
N PRO A 23 6.26 11.62 13.78
CA PRO A 23 5.24 11.84 12.76
C PRO A 23 5.55 13.03 11.83
N GLU A 24 6.16 14.10 12.36
CA GLU A 24 6.57 15.29 11.61
C GLU A 24 7.68 14.97 10.61
N GLN A 25 8.61 14.07 10.96
CA GLN A 25 9.64 13.61 10.03
C GLN A 25 9.02 12.87 8.84
N VAL A 26 7.96 12.07 9.05
CA VAL A 26 7.25 11.40 7.94
C VAL A 26 6.65 12.43 6.96
N LYS A 27 6.08 13.52 7.47
CA LYS A 27 5.58 14.62 6.61
C LYS A 27 6.71 15.25 5.78
N LYS A 28 7.88 15.49 6.39
CA LYS A 28 9.06 16.02 5.69
C LYS A 28 9.57 15.06 4.62
N ILE A 29 9.60 13.75 4.89
CA ILE A 29 10.00 12.71 3.92
C ILE A 29 9.07 12.72 2.70
N LEU A 30 7.76 12.80 2.92
CA LEU A 30 6.77 12.88 1.84
C LEU A 30 6.94 14.15 1.00
N ALA A 31 7.18 15.29 1.65
CA ALA A 31 7.42 16.57 0.96
C ALA A 31 8.72 16.58 0.15
N ALA A 32 9.77 15.94 0.66
CA ALA A 32 11.06 15.83 0.00
C ALA A 32 11.04 14.97 -1.27
N ARG A 33 10.04 14.07 -1.41
CA ARG A 33 9.92 13.12 -2.54
C ARG A 33 11.18 12.28 -2.77
N ASP A 34 11.95 12.05 -1.70
CA ASP A 34 13.22 11.32 -1.75
C ASP A 34 13.13 10.06 -0.88
N ARG A 35 13.23 8.90 -1.53
CA ARG A 35 13.16 7.59 -0.88
C ARG A 35 14.27 7.39 0.15
N ARG A 36 15.42 8.04 0.02
CA ARG A 36 16.57 7.89 0.92
C ARG A 36 16.26 8.38 2.34
N GLY A 37 15.30 9.29 2.50
CA GLY A 37 14.85 9.77 3.81
C GLY A 37 13.87 8.83 4.52
N ALA A 38 13.27 7.87 3.81
CA ALA A 38 12.29 6.95 4.37
C ALA A 38 12.94 5.73 5.06
N GLY A 39 12.17 5.05 5.91
CA GLY A 39 12.64 3.86 6.64
C GLY A 39 12.98 2.67 5.73
N PRO A 40 13.51 1.58 6.29
CA PRO A 40 13.80 0.37 5.53
C PRO A 40 12.53 -0.20 4.89
N THR A 41 12.67 -0.91 3.77
CA THR A 41 11.53 -1.62 3.16
C THR A 41 11.12 -2.78 4.08
N ALA A 42 9.86 -2.83 4.51
CA ALA A 42 9.37 -3.93 5.35
C ALA A 42 9.54 -5.30 4.65
N PRO A 43 9.70 -6.42 5.38
CA PRO A 43 9.72 -7.77 4.80
C PRO A 43 8.48 -8.07 3.94
N ALA A 44 8.63 -8.93 2.93
CA ALA A 44 7.53 -9.25 2.01
C ALA A 44 6.49 -10.19 2.64
N GLU A 45 6.94 -11.11 3.48
CA GLU A 45 6.12 -12.12 4.16
C GLU A 45 5.01 -11.55 5.05
N GLY A 46 5.12 -10.29 5.47
CA GLY A 46 4.11 -9.60 6.27
C GLY A 46 3.03 -8.86 5.46
N LEU A 47 3.07 -8.89 4.12
CA LEU A 47 2.11 -8.20 3.27
C LEU A 47 1.21 -9.20 2.53
N CYS A 48 -0.10 -9.08 2.72
CA CYS A 48 -1.12 -9.86 2.00
C CYS A 48 -2.08 -8.92 1.26
N LEU A 49 -2.49 -9.31 0.05
CA LEU A 49 -3.62 -8.67 -0.63
C LEU A 49 -4.91 -9.23 -0.05
N GLU A 50 -5.62 -8.43 0.74
CA GLU A 50 -6.81 -8.89 1.46
C GLU A 50 -8.05 -8.92 0.58
N SER A 51 -8.30 -7.89 -0.23
CA SER A 51 -9.49 -7.80 -1.06
C SER A 51 -9.27 -6.94 -2.29
N ILE A 52 -10.10 -7.18 -3.31
CA ILE A 52 -10.25 -6.33 -4.49
C ILE A 52 -11.72 -5.97 -4.59
N VAL A 53 -12.03 -4.68 -4.58
CA VAL A 53 -13.40 -4.20 -4.75
C VAL A 53 -13.59 -3.80 -6.21
N PHE A 54 -14.50 -4.49 -6.89
CA PHE A 54 -14.98 -4.08 -8.21
C PHE A 54 -16.22 -3.21 -8.04
N GLY A 55 -16.27 -2.07 -8.74
CA GLY A 55 -17.47 -1.24 -8.79
C GLY A 55 -18.62 -2.00 -9.46
N ARG A 56 -19.85 -1.84 -8.96
CA ARG A 56 -21.05 -2.37 -9.63
C ARG A 56 -21.25 -1.66 -10.98
N LYS A 57 -20.83 -2.30 -12.07
CA LYS A 57 -21.61 -2.66 -13.27
C LYS A 57 -20.70 -2.80 -14.50
N HIS A 58 -20.68 -4.01 -15.06
CA HIS A 58 -21.00 -4.18 -16.46
C HIS A 58 -22.21 -5.13 -16.53
N LYS A 59 -23.39 -4.61 -16.89
CA LYS A 59 -24.39 -5.47 -17.56
C LYS A 59 -23.71 -5.92 -18.85
N GLY A 60 -23.28 -7.17 -18.94
CA GLY A 60 -22.57 -7.66 -20.13
C GLY A 60 -21.81 -8.96 -19.97
N LEU A 61 -21.51 -9.40 -18.75
CA LEU A 61 -21.07 -10.77 -18.51
C LEU A 61 -22.29 -11.57 -18.04
N LEU A 62 -23.16 -11.88 -19.00
CA LEU A 62 -24.20 -12.89 -18.85
C LEU A 62 -23.47 -14.20 -18.49
N THR A 63 -23.90 -14.85 -17.43
CA THR A 63 -23.51 -16.24 -17.17
C THR A 63 -24.12 -17.12 -18.27
N GLU A 64 -23.42 -18.19 -18.65
CA GLU A 64 -23.87 -19.17 -19.66
C GLU A 64 -25.24 -19.80 -19.36
N GLU A 65 -25.81 -19.56 -18.17
CA GLU A 65 -27.16 -19.97 -17.75
C GLU A 65 -28.30 -19.22 -18.46
N GLU A 66 -28.04 -18.09 -19.13
CA GLU A 66 -29.07 -17.34 -19.88
C GLU A 66 -29.10 -17.70 -21.39
N ARG A 67 -28.39 -18.76 -21.83
CA ARG A 67 -28.35 -19.21 -23.24
C ARG A 67 -29.17 -20.45 -23.58
N ALA A 68 -29.88 -21.09 -22.65
CA ALA A 68 -30.77 -22.22 -22.96
C ALA A 68 -31.92 -22.37 -21.95
#